data_AF-A0A964UQN4-F1
#
_entry.id   AF-A0A964UQN4-F1
#
_cell.length_a   1.000
_cell.length_b   1.000
_cell.length_c   1.000
_cell.angle_alpha   90.00
_cell.angle_beta   90.00
_cell.angle_gamma   90.00
#
_symmetry.space_group_name_H-M   'P 1'
#
loop_
_entity.id
_entity.type
_entity.pdbx_description
1 polymer ?
#
loop_
_entity_poly.entity_id
_entity_poly.type
_entity_poly.pdbx_seq_one_letter_code
_entity_poly.pdbx_strand_id
1 'polypeptide(L)'
;MSVEVLTILVLVLIFVVGTVRSVNLGVLGLAAAFAVGGLAVGMSTEDLFAGFPVDLFIALMGLTFLFGFAQRNGTVDLLVRWGLHLVRGKVAAAPWIFFALTGLLMSIGAIFAIACVAPLAIPFARRYRIDQLMMGMMVVHGGMAGAFSPLSVYGVFVNGFLESKDLPADHLALFATSFVLNTAIALLVYLTMGGRRLFGRRETDADAVDDGGADGPHGDGTGPADTGSRGGVQTRT
;
A
#
# COMPACT_ATOMS: atom_id res chain seq x y z
N MET A 1 -27.22 -5.30 -34.83
CA MET A 1 -26.20 -4.64 -33.98
C MET A 1 -24.88 -5.31 -34.29
N SER A 2 -23.78 -4.56 -34.46
CA SER A 2 -22.49 -5.19 -34.78
C SER A 2 -21.94 -5.96 -33.57
N VAL A 3 -21.09 -6.95 -33.82
CA VAL A 3 -20.53 -7.81 -32.77
C VAL A 3 -19.66 -7.01 -31.81
N GLU A 4 -18.98 -5.99 -32.31
CA GLU A 4 -18.14 -5.06 -31.54
C GLU A 4 -18.99 -4.24 -30.56
N VAL A 5 -20.13 -3.71 -31.01
CA VAL A 5 -21.03 -2.97 -30.13
C VAL A 5 -21.65 -3.88 -29.07
N LEU A 6 -22.01 -5.11 -29.44
CA LEU A 6 -22.52 -6.11 -28.48
C LEU A 6 -21.50 -6.43 -27.40
N THR A 7 -20.25 -6.72 -27.79
CA THR A 7 -19.18 -7.04 -26.85
C THR A 7 -18.83 -5.87 -25.93
N ILE A 8 -18.82 -4.63 -26.45
CA ILE A 8 -18.64 -3.43 -25.62
C ILE A 8 -19.79 -3.27 -24.62
N LEU A 9 -21.05 -3.42 -25.04
CA LEU A 9 -22.20 -3.31 -24.15
C LEU A 9 -22.18 -4.38 -23.06
N VAL A 10 -21.81 -5.62 -23.41
CA VAL A 10 -21.65 -6.71 -22.44
C VAL A 10 -20.53 -6.42 -21.45
N LEU A 11 -19.39 -5.88 -21.91
CA LEU A 11 -18.31 -5.44 -21.04
C LEU A 11 -18.79 -4.37 -20.04
N VAL A 12 -19.52 -3.35 -20.50
CA VAL A 12 -20.11 -2.33 -19.63
C VAL A 12 -21.05 -2.95 -18.60
N LEU A 13 -21.92 -3.89 -19.03
CA LEU A 13 -22.83 -4.59 -18.14
C LEU A 13 -22.09 -5.38 -17.05
N ILE A 14 -21.03 -6.09 -17.41
CA ILE A 14 -20.20 -6.84 -16.45
C ILE A 14 -19.59 -5.90 -15.41
N PHE A 15 -19.06 -4.75 -15.83
CA PHE A 15 -18.55 -3.73 -14.92
C PHE A 15 -19.64 -3.22 -13.97
N VAL A 16 -20.79 -2.81 -14.50
CA VAL A 16 -21.91 -2.30 -13.69
C VAL A 16 -22.39 -3.34 -12.69
N VAL A 17 -22.62 -4.58 -13.14
CA VAL A 17 -23.08 -5.68 -12.27
C VAL A 17 -22.00 -6.02 -11.25
N GLY A 18 -20.75 -6.16 -11.66
CA GLY A 18 -19.61 -6.44 -10.79
C GLY A 18 -19.48 -5.41 -9.67
N THR A 19 -19.58 -4.11 -10.01
CA THR A 19 -19.48 -3.01 -9.05
C THR A 19 -20.70 -2.91 -8.14
N VAL A 20 -21.94 -3.02 -8.66
CA VAL A 20 -23.17 -2.84 -7.86
C VAL A 20 -23.46 -4.04 -6.98
N ARG A 21 -23.15 -5.25 -7.44
CA ARG A 21 -23.47 -6.51 -6.75
C ARG A 21 -22.27 -7.13 -6.03
N SER A 22 -21.09 -6.49 -6.07
CA SER A 22 -19.85 -6.97 -5.43
C SER A 22 -19.48 -8.41 -5.83
N VAL A 23 -19.77 -8.78 -7.08
CA VAL A 23 -19.45 -10.11 -7.63
C VAL A 23 -18.12 -10.08 -8.37
N ASN A 24 -17.46 -11.24 -8.46
CA ASN A 24 -16.16 -11.34 -9.11
C ASN A 24 -16.24 -11.03 -10.61
N LEU A 25 -15.64 -9.91 -11.02
CA LEU A 25 -15.59 -9.44 -12.40
C LEU A 25 -14.95 -10.45 -13.35
N GLY A 26 -13.94 -11.20 -12.91
CA GLY A 26 -13.27 -12.22 -13.73
C GLY A 26 -14.18 -13.40 -14.03
N VAL A 27 -14.93 -13.89 -13.03
CA VAL A 27 -15.91 -14.98 -13.22
C VAL A 27 -17.04 -14.53 -14.15
N LEU A 28 -17.56 -13.32 -13.96
CA LEU A 28 -18.56 -12.74 -14.87
C LEU A 28 -18.00 -12.56 -16.30
N GLY A 29 -16.76 -12.10 -16.41
CA GLY A 29 -16.02 -11.98 -17.67
C GLY A 29 -15.92 -13.29 -18.42
N LEU A 30 -15.51 -14.35 -17.73
CA LEU A 30 -15.40 -15.69 -18.31
C LEU A 30 -16.79 -16.20 -18.76
N ALA A 31 -17.80 -16.13 -17.90
CA ALA A 31 -19.15 -16.57 -18.24
C ALA A 31 -19.72 -15.80 -19.45
N ALA A 32 -19.51 -14.49 -19.50
CA ALA A 32 -19.94 -13.64 -20.61
C ALA A 32 -19.16 -13.92 -21.89
N ALA A 33 -17.86 -14.22 -21.81
CA ALA A 33 -17.07 -14.64 -22.97
C ALA A 33 -17.66 -15.93 -23.58
N PHE A 34 -18.05 -16.91 -22.76
CA PHE A 34 -18.73 -18.12 -23.21
C PHE A 34 -20.12 -17.84 -23.80
N ALA A 35 -20.91 -16.99 -23.15
CA ALA A 35 -22.23 -16.64 -23.64
C ALA A 35 -22.17 -15.89 -24.98
N VAL A 36 -21.35 -14.85 -25.10
CA VAL A 36 -21.27 -14.02 -26.30
C VAL A 36 -20.47 -14.73 -27.39
N GLY A 37 -19.28 -15.24 -27.08
CA GLY A 37 -18.41 -15.93 -28.04
C GLY A 37 -19.07 -17.19 -28.61
N GLY A 38 -19.69 -18.01 -27.76
CA GLY A 38 -20.38 -19.23 -28.19
C GLY A 38 -21.72 -18.96 -28.90
N LEU A 39 -22.61 -18.18 -28.28
CA LEU A 39 -24.00 -18.04 -28.79
C LEU A 39 -24.17 -16.94 -29.84
N ALA A 40 -23.42 -15.84 -29.74
CA ALA A 40 -23.58 -14.69 -30.64
C ALA A 40 -22.53 -14.64 -31.77
N VAL A 41 -21.33 -15.16 -31.52
CA VAL A 41 -20.22 -15.18 -32.50
C VAL A 41 -20.04 -16.57 -33.14
N GLY A 42 -20.48 -17.64 -32.47
CA GLY A 42 -20.36 -19.01 -32.98
C GLY A 42 -18.95 -19.61 -32.84
N MET A 43 -18.14 -19.09 -31.91
CA MET A 43 -16.81 -19.63 -31.63
C MET A 43 -16.90 -21.03 -31.01
N SER A 44 -15.94 -21.89 -31.33
CA SER A 44 -15.81 -23.17 -30.66
C SER A 44 -15.38 -22.98 -29.19
N THR A 45 -15.69 -23.97 -28.36
CA THR A 45 -15.23 -23.98 -26.95
C THR A 45 -13.70 -23.91 -26.89
N GLU A 46 -13.01 -24.56 -27.83
CA GLU A 46 -11.54 -24.60 -27.92
C GLU A 46 -10.96 -23.20 -28.23
N ASP A 47 -11.52 -22.48 -29.21
CA ASP A 47 -11.10 -21.12 -29.55
C ASP A 47 -11.29 -20.15 -28.37
N LEU A 48 -12.38 -20.36 -27.63
CA LEU A 48 -12.68 -19.51 -26.49
C LEU A 48 -11.75 -19.78 -25.30
N PHE A 49 -11.40 -21.05 -25.06
CA PHE A 49 -10.38 -21.41 -24.07
C PHE A 49 -8.99 -20.93 -24.47
N ALA A 50 -8.66 -20.96 -25.77
CA ALA A 50 -7.40 -20.42 -26.28
C ALA A 50 -7.24 -18.92 -26.01
N GLY A 51 -8.35 -18.18 -25.87
CA GLY A 51 -8.34 -16.78 -25.47
C GLY A 51 -8.08 -16.53 -23.97
N PHE A 52 -8.11 -17.56 -23.12
CA PHE A 52 -7.86 -17.42 -21.70
C PHE A 52 -6.36 -17.50 -21.39
N PRO A 53 -5.75 -16.48 -20.77
CA PRO A 53 -4.31 -16.44 -20.55
C PRO A 53 -3.91 -17.30 -19.32
N VAL A 54 -3.80 -18.61 -19.51
CA VAL A 54 -3.53 -19.58 -18.42
C VAL A 54 -2.23 -19.27 -17.69
N ASP A 55 -1.15 -19.01 -18.40
CA ASP A 55 0.16 -18.75 -17.79
C ASP A 55 0.12 -17.50 -16.90
N LEU A 56 -0.55 -16.45 -17.38
CA LEU A 56 -0.78 -15.24 -16.60
C LEU A 56 -1.59 -15.54 -15.35
N PHE A 57 -2.70 -16.27 -15.48
CA PHE A 57 -3.53 -16.65 -14.34
C PHE A 57 -2.72 -17.41 -13.27
N ILE A 58 -1.93 -18.40 -13.68
CA ILE A 58 -1.10 -19.21 -12.77
C ILE A 58 -0.02 -18.34 -12.10
N ALA A 59 0.64 -17.45 -12.85
CA ALA A 59 1.65 -16.55 -12.31
C ALA A 59 1.06 -15.60 -11.25
N LEU A 60 -0.08 -14.96 -11.55
CA LEU A 60 -0.76 -14.05 -10.61
C LEU A 60 -1.24 -14.79 -9.35
N MET A 61 -1.77 -16.00 -9.52
CA MET A 61 -2.21 -16.85 -8.40
C MET A 61 -1.03 -17.23 -7.49
N GLY A 62 0.09 -17.65 -8.07
CA GLY A 62 1.30 -18.02 -7.33
C GLY A 62 1.86 -16.86 -6.49
N LEU A 63 1.98 -15.67 -7.10
CA LEU A 63 2.44 -14.46 -6.40
C LEU A 63 1.47 -14.06 -5.28
N THR A 64 0.17 -14.11 -5.54
CA THR A 64 -0.86 -13.82 -4.54
C THR A 64 -0.74 -14.75 -3.33
N PHE A 65 -0.55 -16.05 -3.55
CA PHE A 65 -0.37 -17.01 -2.46
C PHE A 65 0.94 -16.80 -1.70
N LEU A 66 2.05 -16.53 -2.38
CA LEU A 66 3.34 -16.23 -1.73
C LEU A 66 3.20 -15.08 -0.73
N PHE A 67 2.59 -13.98 -1.13
CA PHE A 67 2.36 -12.83 -0.24
C PHE A 67 1.28 -13.09 0.80
N GLY A 68 0.25 -13.86 0.47
CA GLY A 68 -0.74 -14.31 1.43
C GLY A 68 -0.09 -15.07 2.60
N PHE A 69 0.83 -15.98 2.31
CA PHE A 69 1.59 -16.71 3.34
C PHE A 69 2.55 -15.79 4.11
N ALA A 70 3.30 -14.93 3.42
CA ALA A 70 4.22 -13.98 4.04
C ALA A 70 3.51 -12.94 4.94
N GLN A 71 2.25 -12.61 4.62
CA GLN A 71 1.43 -11.74 5.45
C GLN A 71 0.86 -12.50 6.64
N ARG A 72 0.34 -13.72 6.43
CA ARG A 72 -0.21 -14.56 7.50
C ARG A 72 0.81 -14.95 8.57
N ASN A 73 2.07 -15.16 8.19
CA ASN A 73 3.14 -15.54 9.11
C ASN A 73 3.89 -14.33 9.72
N GLY A 74 3.50 -13.10 9.37
CA GLY A 74 4.12 -11.87 9.90
C GLY A 74 5.45 -11.47 9.26
N THR A 75 5.88 -12.13 8.18
CA THR A 75 7.11 -11.76 7.45
C THR A 75 7.02 -10.34 6.89
N VAL A 76 5.86 -9.96 6.35
CA VAL A 76 5.63 -8.59 5.87
C VAL A 76 5.72 -7.59 7.02
N ASP A 77 5.14 -7.88 8.18
CA ASP A 77 5.24 -7.02 9.36
C ASP A 77 6.69 -6.87 9.85
N LEU A 78 7.49 -7.94 9.78
CA LEU A 78 8.90 -7.91 10.13
C LEU A 78 9.70 -7.02 9.18
N LEU A 79 9.49 -7.16 7.86
CA LEU A 79 10.12 -6.32 6.84
C LEU A 79 9.76 -4.85 7.04
N VAL A 80 8.50 -4.56 7.35
CA VAL A 80 8.05 -3.21 7.66
C VAL A 80 8.77 -2.67 8.90
N ARG A 81 8.81 -3.43 10.01
CA ARG A 81 9.51 -3.01 11.23
C ARG A 81 11.00 -2.78 11.02
N TRP A 82 11.67 -3.61 10.21
CA TRP A 82 13.07 -3.41 9.83
C TRP A 82 13.26 -2.15 8.99
N GLY A 83 12.36 -1.90 8.03
CA GLY A 83 12.34 -0.66 7.26
C GLY A 83 12.18 0.57 8.14
N LEU A 84 11.39 0.50 9.20
CA LEU A 84 11.22 1.60 10.17
C LEU A 84 12.48 1.85 11.02
N HIS A 85 13.24 0.81 11.36
CA HIS A 85 14.53 1.00 12.04
C HIS A 85 15.55 1.78 11.20
N LEU A 86 15.37 1.85 9.87
CA LEU A 86 16.20 2.65 8.98
C LEU A 86 15.99 4.17 9.13
N VAL A 87 14.90 4.61 9.77
CA VAL A 87 14.62 6.05 9.98
C VAL A 87 15.65 6.71 10.89
N ARG A 88 16.28 5.94 11.81
CA ARG A 88 17.48 6.29 12.61
C ARG A 88 17.53 7.76 13.07
N GLY A 89 16.44 8.30 13.59
CA GLY A 89 16.41 9.65 14.15
C GLY A 89 16.28 10.79 13.13
N LYS A 90 16.16 10.54 11.82
CA LYS A 90 16.06 11.60 10.78
C LYS A 90 14.62 11.74 10.29
N VAL A 91 13.87 12.66 10.90
CA VAL A 91 12.45 12.92 10.60
C VAL A 91 12.23 13.26 9.11
N ALA A 92 13.16 13.99 8.49
CA ALA A 92 13.12 14.31 7.05
C ALA A 92 13.22 13.09 6.12
N ALA A 93 13.91 12.03 6.54
CA ALA A 93 14.08 10.83 5.72
C ALA A 93 12.85 9.92 5.78
N ALA A 94 12.01 10.05 6.81
CA ALA A 94 10.90 9.13 7.05
C ALA A 94 9.93 8.99 5.86
N PRO A 95 9.43 10.07 5.21
CA PRO A 95 8.49 9.92 4.11
C PRO A 95 9.08 9.17 2.91
N TRP A 96 10.38 9.35 2.64
CA TRP A 96 11.11 8.62 1.59
C TRP A 96 11.33 7.15 1.93
N ILE A 97 11.55 6.84 3.21
CA ILE A 97 11.65 5.46 3.69
C ILE A 97 10.31 4.74 3.54
N PHE A 98 9.20 5.39 3.89
CA PHE A 98 7.86 4.83 3.69
C PHE A 98 7.50 4.66 2.21
N PHE A 99 7.90 5.62 1.35
CA PHE A 99 7.80 5.47 -0.10
C PHE A 99 8.57 4.24 -0.59
N ALA A 100 9.85 4.13 -0.23
CA ALA A 100 10.72 3.04 -0.68
C ALA A 100 10.24 1.68 -0.15
N LEU A 101 9.84 1.61 1.11
CA LEU A 101 9.31 0.40 1.74
C LEU A 101 8.05 -0.10 1.02
N THR A 102 7.08 0.80 0.80
CA THR A 102 5.83 0.44 0.13
C THR A 102 6.07 0.05 -1.32
N GLY A 103 6.96 0.77 -2.02
CA GLY A 103 7.35 0.47 -3.39
C GLY A 103 8.08 -0.86 -3.52
N LEU A 104 8.99 -1.19 -2.60
CA LEU A 104 9.67 -2.48 -2.58
C LEU A 104 8.67 -3.62 -2.40
N LEU A 105 7.79 -3.51 -1.40
CA LEU A 105 6.72 -4.49 -1.13
C LEU A 105 5.79 -4.66 -2.35
N MET A 106 5.35 -3.57 -2.96
CA MET A 106 4.55 -3.63 -4.20
C MET A 106 5.32 -4.28 -5.35
N SER A 107 6.60 -3.95 -5.49
CA SER A 107 7.45 -4.44 -6.59
C SER A 107 7.60 -5.95 -6.59
N ILE A 108 7.60 -6.57 -5.41
CA ILE A 108 7.72 -8.03 -5.27
C ILE A 108 6.37 -8.75 -5.34
N GLY A 109 5.23 -8.03 -5.38
CA GLY A 109 3.90 -8.62 -5.56
C GLY A 109 2.94 -8.48 -4.37
N ALA A 110 3.27 -7.71 -3.33
CA ALA A 110 2.39 -7.49 -2.19
C ALA A 110 1.24 -6.52 -2.53
N ILE A 111 0.15 -7.02 -3.11
CA ILE A 111 -1.01 -6.21 -3.57
C ILE A 111 -1.54 -5.25 -2.49
N PHE A 112 -1.48 -5.65 -1.22
CA PHE A 112 -2.00 -4.88 -0.09
C PHE A 112 -0.95 -4.00 0.61
N ALA A 113 0.25 -3.85 0.06
CA ALA A 113 1.35 -3.14 0.71
C ALA A 113 0.96 -1.73 1.18
N ILE A 114 0.24 -0.96 0.37
CA ILE A 114 -0.25 0.38 0.73
C ILE A 114 -1.15 0.32 1.98
N ALA A 115 -2.10 -0.62 2.00
CA ALA A 115 -3.03 -0.81 3.11
C ALA A 115 -2.33 -1.31 4.39
N CYS A 116 -1.25 -2.09 4.25
CA CYS A 116 -0.44 -2.54 5.37
C CYS A 116 0.46 -1.44 5.93
N VAL A 117 1.08 -0.63 5.07
CA VAL A 117 2.07 0.37 5.49
C VAL A 117 1.41 1.66 6.00
N ALA A 118 0.27 2.06 5.44
CA ALA A 118 -0.42 3.31 5.82
C ALA A 118 -0.77 3.39 7.33
N PRO A 119 -1.29 2.34 8.00
CA PRO A 119 -1.54 2.35 9.44
C PRO A 119 -0.30 2.56 10.31
N LEU A 120 0.91 2.30 9.80
CA LEU A 120 2.16 2.59 10.51
C LEU A 120 2.66 4.01 10.19
N ALA A 121 2.52 4.43 8.94
CA ALA A 121 3.01 5.72 8.46
C ALA A 121 2.26 6.91 9.07
N ILE A 122 0.93 6.82 9.18
CA ILE A 122 0.10 7.95 9.66
C ILE A 122 0.33 8.26 11.15
N PRO A 123 0.33 7.29 12.08
CA PRO A 123 0.67 7.56 13.49
C PRO A 123 2.10 8.07 13.66
N PHE A 124 3.06 7.57 12.86
CA PHE A 124 4.42 8.09 12.85
C PHE A 124 4.43 9.57 12.45
N ALA A 125 3.78 9.93 11.36
CA ALA A 125 3.69 11.32 10.91
C ALA A 125 3.06 12.22 11.99
N ARG A 126 2.00 11.75 12.66
CA ARG A 126 1.36 12.47 13.75
C ARG A 126 2.31 12.70 14.94
N ARG A 127 3.04 11.67 15.38
CA ARG A 127 4.01 11.75 16.50
C ARG A 127 5.11 12.77 16.21
N TYR A 128 5.67 12.75 15.00
CA TYR A 128 6.79 13.62 14.63
C TYR A 128 6.37 14.94 13.97
N ARG A 129 5.08 15.32 14.08
CA ARG A 129 4.50 16.55 13.51
C ARG A 129 4.85 16.74 12.03
N ILE A 130 4.83 15.64 11.27
CA ILE A 130 4.87 15.61 9.82
C ILE A 130 3.43 15.75 9.30
N ASP A 131 3.26 16.43 8.17
CA ASP A 131 1.96 16.47 7.49
C ASP A 131 1.48 15.06 7.12
N GLN A 132 0.29 14.68 7.62
CA GLN A 132 -0.24 13.32 7.46
C GLN A 132 -0.69 13.04 6.02
N LEU A 133 -1.15 14.06 5.30
CA LEU A 133 -1.55 13.93 3.91
C LEU A 133 -0.31 13.72 3.03
N MET A 134 0.78 14.47 3.27
CA MET A 134 2.08 14.24 2.63
C MET A 134 2.55 12.81 2.88
N MET A 135 2.53 12.36 4.14
CA MET A 135 2.96 10.98 4.47
C MET A 135 2.11 9.92 3.75
N GLY A 136 0.78 10.09 3.74
CA GLY A 136 -0.13 9.19 3.02
C GLY A 136 0.14 9.15 1.52
N MET A 137 0.35 10.31 0.88
CA MET A 137 0.68 10.39 -0.54
C MET A 137 2.05 9.76 -0.86
N MET A 138 3.04 9.91 0.02
CA MET A 138 4.34 9.24 -0.14
C MET A 138 4.21 7.71 -0.11
N VAL A 139 3.37 7.16 0.77
CA VAL A 139 3.07 5.71 0.81
C VAL A 139 2.39 5.26 -0.48
N VAL A 140 1.35 5.98 -0.93
CA VAL A 140 0.61 5.63 -2.15
C VAL A 140 1.51 5.70 -3.39
N HIS A 141 2.23 6.80 -3.59
CA HIS A 141 3.15 6.93 -4.71
C HIS A 141 4.31 5.95 -4.64
N GLY A 142 4.77 5.58 -3.44
CA GLY A 142 5.73 4.50 -3.25
C GLY A 142 5.19 3.20 -3.82
N GLY A 143 3.98 2.81 -3.40
CA GLY A 143 3.32 1.62 -3.92
C GLY A 143 3.12 1.65 -5.44
N MET A 144 2.67 2.78 -5.99
CA MET A 144 2.50 2.95 -7.43
C MET A 144 3.82 2.93 -8.21
N ALA A 145 4.91 3.42 -7.63
CA ALA A 145 6.25 3.32 -8.22
C ALA A 145 6.67 1.85 -8.41
N GLY A 146 6.31 0.98 -7.46
CA GLY A 146 6.56 -0.46 -7.52
C GLY A 146 5.58 -1.26 -8.37
N ALA A 147 4.42 -0.68 -8.71
CA ALA A 147 3.28 -1.42 -9.24
C ALA A 147 3.52 -2.06 -10.63
N PHE A 148 4.46 -1.56 -11.44
CA PHE A 148 4.76 -2.14 -12.76
C PHE A 148 6.07 -2.93 -12.79
N SER A 149 6.62 -3.29 -11.64
CA SER A 149 7.76 -4.20 -11.56
C SER A 149 7.42 -5.52 -12.28
N PRO A 150 8.36 -6.15 -13.01
CA PRO A 150 8.13 -7.45 -13.64
C PRO A 150 7.70 -8.56 -12.67
N LEU A 151 7.97 -8.40 -11.37
CA LEU A 151 7.58 -9.34 -10.32
C LEU A 151 6.24 -8.98 -9.64
N SER A 152 5.72 -7.78 -9.89
CA SER A 152 4.46 -7.34 -9.31
C SER A 152 3.27 -7.91 -10.07
N VAL A 153 2.12 -8.01 -9.39
CA VAL A 153 0.89 -8.53 -9.98
C VAL A 153 0.42 -7.70 -11.17
N TYR A 154 0.51 -6.36 -11.11
CA TYR A 154 0.13 -5.52 -12.26
C TYR A 154 1.17 -5.58 -13.38
N GLY A 155 2.47 -5.64 -13.05
CA GLY A 155 3.52 -5.78 -14.06
C GLY A 155 3.43 -7.10 -14.83
N VAL A 156 3.25 -8.22 -14.14
CA VAL A 156 3.03 -9.54 -14.77
C VAL A 156 1.80 -9.51 -15.68
N PHE A 157 0.70 -8.88 -15.25
CA PHE A 157 -0.49 -8.69 -16.06
C PHE A 157 -0.23 -7.88 -17.34
N VAL A 158 0.36 -6.70 -17.21
CA VAL A 158 0.60 -5.81 -18.36
C VAL A 158 1.60 -6.43 -19.33
N ASN A 159 2.69 -7.00 -18.83
CA ASN A 159 3.72 -7.62 -19.66
C ASN A 159 3.15 -8.81 -20.42
N GLY A 160 2.44 -9.73 -19.74
CA GLY A 160 1.80 -10.87 -20.39
C GLY A 160 0.75 -10.45 -21.41
N PHE A 161 0.01 -9.36 -21.16
CA PHE A 161 -0.91 -8.80 -22.14
C PHE A 161 -0.19 -8.24 -23.38
N LEU A 162 0.92 -7.52 -23.20
CA LEU A 162 1.68 -6.96 -24.32
C LEU A 162 2.33 -8.06 -25.17
N GLU A 163 2.92 -9.07 -24.52
CA GLU A 163 3.45 -10.27 -25.18
C GLU A 163 2.38 -10.98 -26.00
N SER A 164 1.17 -11.14 -25.45
CA SER A 164 0.05 -11.78 -26.16
C SER A 164 -0.41 -11.05 -27.42
N LYS A 165 0.01 -9.79 -27.61
CA LYS A 165 -0.34 -8.95 -28.76
C LYS A 165 0.84 -8.65 -29.68
N ASP A 166 1.96 -9.36 -29.50
CA ASP A 166 3.21 -9.14 -30.25
C ASP A 166 3.68 -7.67 -30.21
N LEU A 167 3.37 -6.96 -29.12
CA LEU A 167 3.80 -5.58 -28.95
C LEU A 167 5.19 -5.56 -28.31
N PRO A 168 6.14 -4.76 -28.84
CA PRO A 168 7.46 -4.64 -28.24
C PRO A 168 7.33 -4.01 -26.84
N ALA A 169 7.49 -4.84 -25.82
CA ALA A 169 7.38 -4.43 -24.43
C ALA A 169 8.77 -4.47 -23.77
N ASP A 170 9.35 -3.30 -23.55
CA ASP A 170 10.48 -3.19 -22.62
C ASP A 170 9.92 -3.13 -21.20
N HIS A 171 9.83 -4.30 -20.56
CA HIS A 171 9.30 -4.46 -19.21
C HIS A 171 10.04 -3.58 -18.19
N LEU A 172 11.36 -3.40 -18.38
CA LEU A 172 12.17 -2.55 -17.53
C LEU A 172 11.93 -1.08 -17.80
N ALA A 173 11.73 -0.67 -19.06
CA ALA A 173 11.37 0.70 -19.39
C ALA A 173 9.99 1.08 -18.84
N LEU A 174 9.00 0.18 -18.89
CA LEU A 174 7.68 0.39 -18.28
C LEU A 174 7.79 0.60 -16.78
N PHE A 175 8.51 -0.31 -16.11
CA PHE A 175 8.77 -0.20 -14.68
C PHE A 175 9.52 1.09 -14.34
N ALA A 176 10.62 1.39 -15.04
CA ALA A 176 11.44 2.57 -14.80
C ALA A 176 10.65 3.86 -15.04
N THR A 177 9.81 3.92 -16.07
CA THR A 177 8.97 5.09 -16.37
C THR A 177 7.97 5.33 -15.24
N SER A 178 7.26 4.28 -14.79
CA SER A 178 6.36 4.39 -13.64
C SER A 178 7.09 4.82 -12.37
N PHE A 179 8.25 4.21 -12.12
CA PHE A 179 9.06 4.50 -10.94
C PHE A 179 9.53 5.96 -10.94
N VAL A 180 10.05 6.46 -12.06
CA VAL A 180 10.51 7.84 -12.21
C VAL A 180 9.36 8.82 -12.06
N LEU A 181 8.23 8.58 -12.72
CA LEU A 181 7.06 9.47 -12.62
C LEU A 181 6.52 9.54 -11.19
N ASN A 182 6.35 8.40 -10.52
CA ASN A 182 5.88 8.39 -9.14
C ASN A 182 6.89 8.99 -8.18
N THR A 183 8.19 8.79 -8.41
CA THR A 183 9.26 9.44 -7.63
C THR A 183 9.25 10.95 -7.84
N ALA A 184 9.00 11.43 -9.06
CA ALA A 184 8.90 12.85 -9.36
C ALA A 184 7.68 13.49 -8.69
N ILE A 185 6.52 12.81 -8.70
CA ILE A 185 5.33 13.27 -7.99
C ILE A 185 5.56 13.26 -6.47
N ALA A 186 6.16 12.18 -5.94
CA ALA A 186 6.54 12.09 -4.53
C ALA A 186 7.49 13.23 -4.13
N LEU A 187 8.46 13.57 -4.98
CA LEU A 187 9.34 14.71 -4.77
C LEU A 187 8.56 16.02 -4.74
N LEU A 188 7.65 16.25 -5.69
CA LEU A 188 6.81 17.44 -5.71
C LEU A 188 5.96 17.56 -4.44
N VAL A 189 5.32 16.47 -4.02
CA VAL A 189 4.56 16.37 -2.77
C VAL A 189 5.44 16.73 -1.57
N TYR A 190 6.62 16.10 -1.46
CA TYR A 190 7.55 16.34 -0.36
C TYR A 190 8.00 17.80 -0.29
N LEU A 191 8.29 18.43 -1.44
CA LEU A 191 8.76 19.82 -1.47
C LEU A 191 7.64 20.84 -1.19
N THR A 192 6.42 20.60 -1.69
CA THR A 192 5.27 21.52 -1.54
C THR A 192 4.63 21.44 -0.16
N MET A 193 4.63 20.27 0.47
CA MET A 193 3.97 20.04 1.76
C MET A 193 4.91 20.14 2.97
N GLY A 194 6.00 20.90 2.82
CA GLY A 194 6.85 21.27 3.94
C GLY A 194 7.89 20.23 4.35
N GLY A 195 8.20 19.22 3.51
CA GLY A 195 9.29 18.27 3.76
C GLY A 195 10.65 18.96 3.95
N ARG A 196 10.87 20.13 3.33
CA ARG A 196 12.07 20.95 3.57
C ARG A 196 12.19 21.47 5.01
N ARG A 197 11.07 21.63 5.73
CA ARG A 197 11.04 22.09 7.14
C ARG A 197 11.37 20.97 8.12
N LEU A 198 11.48 19.73 7.64
CA LEU A 198 11.85 18.57 8.45
C LEU A 198 13.36 18.41 8.59
N PHE A 199 14.16 19.09 7.75
CA PHE A 199 15.62 19.04 7.85
C PHE A 199 16.09 19.60 9.20
N GLY A 200 16.98 18.87 9.87
CA GLY A 200 17.52 19.25 11.17
C GLY A 200 16.70 18.76 12.37
N ARG A 201 15.45 18.33 12.19
CA ARG A 201 14.64 17.73 13.26
C ARG A 201 15.08 16.30 13.54
N ARG A 202 15.35 15.99 14.82
CA ARG A 202 15.61 14.63 15.29
C ARG A 202 14.38 14.02 15.94
N GLU A 203 14.28 12.70 15.93
CA GLU A 203 13.20 11.98 16.63
C GLU A 203 13.24 12.26 18.14
N THR A 204 14.43 12.38 18.74
CA THR A 204 14.61 12.76 20.15
C THR A 204 14.08 14.15 20.50
N ASP A 205 14.04 15.09 19.55
CA ASP A 205 13.47 16.42 19.78
C ASP A 205 11.93 16.38 19.90
N ALA A 206 11.29 15.35 19.35
CA ALA A 206 9.84 15.16 19.45
C ALA A 206 9.45 14.47 20.76
N ASP A 207 10.27 13.52 21.24
CA ASP A 207 10.06 12.88 22.53
C ASP A 207 10.23 13.88 23.68
N ALA A 208 11.24 14.76 23.61
CA ALA A 208 11.54 15.82 24.60
C ALA A 208 10.43 16.90 24.77
N VAL A 209 9.44 16.93 23.87
CA VAL A 209 8.32 17.88 23.90
C VAL A 209 7.07 17.26 24.56
N ASP A 210 7.00 15.93 24.65
CA ASP A 210 5.86 15.20 25.25
C ASP A 210 6.04 15.00 26.76
N ASP A 211 7.28 14.85 27.21
CA ASP A 211 7.68 14.78 28.63
C ASP A 211 7.81 16.16 29.30
N GLY A 212 8.06 17.24 28.54
CA GLY A 212 8.06 18.62 29.06
C GLY A 212 6.67 19.21 29.41
N GLY A 213 5.59 18.49 29.15
CA GLY A 213 4.21 18.93 29.44
C GLY A 213 3.69 18.55 30.84
N ALA A 214 4.47 17.82 31.63
CA ALA A 214 4.04 17.27 32.92
C ALA A 214 4.51 18.06 34.17
N ASP A 215 5.40 19.06 34.02
CA ASP A 215 5.87 19.87 35.15
C ASP A 215 5.24 21.28 35.13
N GLY A 216 4.03 21.37 35.67
CA GLY A 216 3.48 22.64 36.15
C GLY A 216 4.22 23.10 37.41
N PRO A 217 4.41 24.42 37.65
CA PRO A 217 5.17 24.89 38.79
C PRO A 217 4.37 24.66 40.07
N HIS A 218 4.73 23.64 40.85
CA HIS A 218 4.25 23.50 42.22
C HIS A 218 4.86 24.63 43.06
N GLY A 219 3.98 25.54 43.46
CA GLY A 219 4.30 26.71 44.26
C GLY A 219 4.87 26.37 45.64
N ASP A 220 5.79 27.22 46.06
CA ASP A 220 6.25 27.37 47.44
C ASP A 220 5.07 27.48 48.41
N GLY A 221 5.07 26.62 49.43
CA GLY A 221 4.13 26.65 50.53
C GLY A 221 4.77 26.07 51.79
N THR A 222 5.41 26.94 52.55
CA THR A 222 5.95 26.67 53.89
C THR A 222 4.81 26.61 54.93
N GLY A 223 4.85 25.63 55.84
CA GLY A 223 4.02 25.63 57.06
C GLY A 223 3.77 24.24 57.68
N PRO A 224 3.68 24.09 59.01
CA PRO A 224 4.45 23.06 59.72
C PRO A 224 3.66 21.87 60.27
N ALA A 225 4.44 20.85 60.61
CA ALA A 225 4.23 19.71 61.51
C ALA A 225 2.87 19.61 62.26
N ASP A 226 2.20 18.48 62.06
CA ASP A 226 1.35 17.90 63.09
C ASP A 226 1.65 16.40 63.27
N THR A 227 1.78 16.03 64.52
CA THR A 227 2.16 14.73 65.07
C THR A 227 0.90 13.95 65.44
N GLY A 228 0.74 12.69 65.02
CA GLY A 228 -0.30 11.86 65.65
C GLY A 228 -0.67 10.52 65.01
N SER A 229 -0.08 9.46 65.56
CA SER A 229 -0.78 8.24 66.02
C SER A 229 -1.45 7.26 65.02
N ARG A 230 -0.80 6.08 64.92
CA ARG A 230 -1.33 4.70 65.05
C ARG A 230 -2.37 4.14 64.04
N GLY A 231 -1.97 3.07 63.35
CA GLY A 231 -2.54 1.72 63.58
C GLY A 231 -3.34 1.04 62.45
N GLY A 232 -2.92 -0.19 62.09
CA GLY A 232 -3.67 -1.23 61.34
C GLY A 232 -3.36 -1.27 59.83
N VAL A 233 -2.60 -2.21 59.24
CA VAL A 233 -2.71 -3.68 59.11
C VAL A 233 -3.96 -4.16 58.35
N GLN A 234 -3.71 -5.00 57.31
CA GLN A 234 -4.60 -5.94 56.57
C GLN A 234 -5.51 -5.34 55.46
N THR A 235 -5.71 -5.93 54.27
CA THR A 235 -5.17 -7.12 53.57
C THR A 235 -5.58 -7.07 52.08
N ARG A 236 -4.82 -7.79 51.24
CA ARG A 236 -5.14 -8.26 49.88
C ARG A 236 -6.60 -8.66 49.65
N THR A 237 -7.13 -8.27 48.48
CA THR A 237 -7.51 -9.20 47.38
C THR A 237 -7.44 -8.43 46.06
#